data_AF-A0A1I3UAA2-F1
#
_entry.id   AF-A0A1I3UAA2-F1
#
_cell.length_a   1.000
_cell.length_b   1.000
_cell.length_c   1.000
_cell.angle_alpha   90.00
_cell.angle_beta   90.00
_cell.angle_gamma   90.00
#
_symmetry.space_group_name_H-M   'P 1'
#
loop_
_entity.id
_entity.type
_entity.pdbx_description
1 polymer ?
#
loop_
_entity_poly.entity_id
_entity_poly.type
_entity_poly.pdbx_seq_one_letter_code
_entity_poly.pdbx_strand_id
1 'polypeptide(L)'
;METRDVTIRMPLEMAAAIERLAQRFDVTPGQVVRRAVCEELKRRSKPPKTPNRADEGLVASLQSLLAPDMAEARSWPDLEARLSRRGYRLSAAGGGCALFTTTGRRLCKGSELGFTYRQLVRRFGAAMPGHPHGAVGLTDPEGDPLLD
;
A
#
# COMPACT_ATOMS: atom_id res chain seq x y z
N MET A 1 -0.58 -6.11 -35.94
CA MET A 1 0.03 -5.14 -35.01
C MET A 1 1.31 -4.69 -35.67
N GLU A 2 1.45 -3.40 -35.97
CA GLU A 2 2.67 -2.88 -36.59
C GLU A 2 3.84 -2.97 -35.60
N THR A 3 4.98 -3.46 -36.06
CA THR A 3 6.20 -3.61 -35.25
C THR A 3 7.27 -2.68 -35.79
N ARG A 4 7.98 -2.01 -34.88
CA ARG A 4 9.13 -1.16 -35.19
C ARG A 4 10.33 -1.62 -34.38
N ASP A 5 11.50 -1.69 -35.02
CA ASP A 5 12.74 -2.02 -34.35
C ASP A 5 13.24 -0.84 -33.51
N VAL A 6 13.70 -1.15 -32.30
CA VAL A 6 14.25 -0.19 -31.33
C VAL A 6 15.52 -0.79 -30.74
N THR A 7 16.63 -0.09 -30.89
CA THR A 7 17.92 -0.48 -30.31
C THR A 7 18.05 0.11 -28.92
N ILE A 8 18.24 -0.74 -27.90
CA ILE A 8 18.34 -0.34 -26.50
C ILE A 8 19.68 -0.79 -25.96
N ARG A 9 20.45 0.13 -25.37
CA ARG A 9 21.68 -0.20 -24.63
C ARG A 9 21.31 -0.66 -23.23
N MET A 10 21.86 -1.78 -22.80
CA MET A 10 21.64 -2.34 -21.48
C MET A 10 22.95 -2.91 -20.91
N PRO A 11 23.09 -2.97 -19.58
CA PRO A 11 24.21 -3.67 -18.95
C PRO A 11 24.27 -5.13 -19.41
N LEU A 12 25.49 -5.66 -19.58
CA LEU A 12 25.72 -7.02 -20.07
C LEU A 12 24.98 -8.08 -19.25
N GLU A 13 24.98 -7.92 -17.92
CA GLU A 13 24.27 -8.79 -16.97
C GLU A 13 22.76 -8.86 -17.24
N MET A 14 22.17 -7.74 -17.65
CA MET A 14 20.75 -7.64 -17.95
C MET A 14 20.42 -8.28 -19.29
N ALA A 15 21.25 -8.08 -20.32
CA ALA A 15 21.11 -8.80 -21.59
C ALA A 15 21.18 -10.31 -21.38
N ALA A 16 22.16 -10.78 -20.62
CA ALA A 16 22.32 -12.19 -20.26
C ALA A 16 21.14 -12.72 -19.43
N ALA A 17 20.52 -11.91 -18.57
CA ALA A 17 19.31 -12.29 -17.84
C ALA A 17 18.10 -12.44 -18.78
N ILE A 18 17.94 -11.55 -19.76
CA ILE A 18 16.87 -11.63 -20.75
C ILE A 18 17.02 -12.87 -21.62
N GLU A 19 18.24 -13.17 -22.09
CA GLU A 19 18.56 -14.39 -22.84
C GLU A 19 18.19 -15.66 -22.06
N ARG A 20 18.57 -15.73 -20.78
CA ARG A 20 18.21 -16.87 -19.92
C ARG A 20 16.70 -17.02 -19.72
N LEU A 21 15.97 -15.91 -19.57
CA LEU A 21 14.52 -15.93 -19.46
C LEU A 21 13.86 -16.39 -20.76
N ALA A 22 14.36 -15.91 -21.90
CA ALA A 22 13.91 -16.29 -23.22
C ALA A 22 14.03 -17.81 -23.43
N GLN A 23 15.21 -18.37 -23.16
CA GLN A 23 15.47 -19.81 -23.24
C GLN A 23 14.56 -20.63 -22.30
N ARG A 24 14.43 -20.21 -21.04
CA ARG A 24 13.62 -20.93 -20.04
C ARG A 24 12.15 -21.07 -20.43
N PHE A 25 11.60 -20.06 -21.10
CA PHE A 25 10.19 -19.99 -21.44
C PHE A 25 9.91 -20.29 -22.92
N ASP A 26 10.93 -20.71 -23.68
CA ASP A 26 10.87 -20.97 -25.13
C ASP A 26 10.25 -19.79 -25.93
N VAL A 27 10.75 -18.59 -25.65
CA VAL A 27 10.33 -17.35 -26.29
C VAL A 27 11.53 -16.54 -26.74
N THR A 28 11.32 -15.57 -27.61
CA THR A 28 12.37 -14.64 -28.05
C THR A 28 12.71 -13.59 -26.96
N PRO A 29 13.95 -13.08 -26.89
CA PRO A 29 14.32 -11.94 -26.04
C PRO A 29 13.39 -10.73 -26.23
N GLY A 30 13.00 -10.46 -27.48
CA GLY A 30 12.05 -9.40 -27.80
C GLY A 30 10.67 -9.61 -27.18
N GLN A 31 10.16 -10.84 -27.07
CA GLN A 31 8.91 -11.13 -26.37
C GLN A 31 9.02 -10.90 -24.86
N VAL A 32 10.16 -11.24 -24.25
CA VAL A 32 10.43 -10.98 -22.83
C VAL A 32 10.40 -9.47 -22.56
N VAL A 33 11.14 -8.70 -23.37
CA VAL A 33 11.19 -7.23 -23.24
C VAL A 33 9.82 -6.61 -23.50
N ARG A 34 9.13 -7.00 -24.58
CA ARG A 34 7.78 -6.50 -24.87
C ARG A 34 6.80 -6.79 -23.75
N ARG A 35 6.82 -8.00 -23.17
CA ARG A 35 5.96 -8.35 -22.04
C ARG A 35 6.25 -7.48 -20.82
N ALA A 36 7.53 -7.30 -20.48
CA ALA A 36 7.93 -6.45 -19.36
C ALA A 36 7.50 -5.00 -19.57
N VAL A 37 7.70 -4.44 -20.77
CA VAL A 37 7.27 -3.09 -21.14
C VAL A 37 5.75 -2.97 -21.13
N CYS A 38 5.01 -3.93 -21.69
CA CYS A 38 3.55 -3.93 -21.65
C CYS A 38 3.01 -3.96 -20.22
N GLU A 39 3.58 -4.79 -19.34
CA GLU A 39 3.18 -4.84 -17.93
C GLU A 39 3.52 -3.53 -17.19
N GLU A 40 4.68 -2.94 -17.46
CA GLU A 40 5.06 -1.65 -16.88
C GLU A 40 4.17 -0.50 -17.39
N LEU A 41 3.85 -0.48 -18.69
CA LEU A 41 2.93 0.48 -19.26
C LEU A 41 1.52 0.32 -18.68
N LYS A 42 1.02 -0.90 -18.50
CA LYS A 42 -0.26 -1.17 -17.82
C LYS A 42 -0.24 -0.74 -16.35
N ARG A 43 0.87 -0.94 -15.64
CA ARG A 43 1.02 -0.48 -14.25
C ARG A 43 0.97 1.04 -14.15
N ARG A 44 1.59 1.75 -15.10
CA ARG A 44 1.62 3.22 -15.13
C ARG A 44 0.36 3.86 -15.74
N SER A 45 -0.31 3.16 -16.65
CA SER A 45 -1.53 3.65 -17.31
C SER A 45 -2.80 3.37 -16.53
N LYS A 46 -2.77 2.43 -15.55
CA LYS A 46 -3.88 2.24 -14.62
C LYS A 46 -3.99 3.45 -13.68
N PRO A 47 -5.09 4.22 -13.70
CA PRO A 47 -5.40 5.13 -12.61
C PRO A 47 -5.50 4.31 -11.31
N PRO A 48 -5.17 4.88 -10.13
CA PRO A 48 -5.18 4.14 -8.89
C PRO A 48 -6.63 3.84 -8.47
N LYS A 49 -7.22 2.75 -8.98
CA LYS A 49 -8.48 2.17 -8.48
C LYS A 49 -8.84 0.84 -9.19
N THR A 50 -8.30 -0.26 -8.67
CA THR A 50 -9.04 -1.50 -8.32
C THR A 50 -8.08 -2.49 -7.64
N PRO A 51 -8.41 -3.07 -6.49
CA PRO A 51 -7.50 -3.96 -5.76
C PRO A 51 -7.31 -5.25 -6.56
N ASN A 52 -6.05 -5.68 -6.67
CA ASN A 52 -5.69 -6.94 -7.30
C ASN A 52 -5.97 -8.09 -6.32
N ARG A 53 -6.52 -9.22 -6.77
CA ARG A 53 -6.86 -10.39 -5.91
C ARG A 53 -5.67 -10.93 -5.10
N ALA A 54 -4.45 -10.71 -5.58
CA ALA A 54 -3.22 -11.00 -4.85
C ALA A 54 -2.95 -10.02 -3.69
N ASP A 55 -3.32 -8.75 -3.87
CA ASP A 55 -3.29 -7.74 -2.80
C ASP A 55 -4.39 -8.03 -1.77
N GLU A 56 -5.56 -8.54 -2.17
CA GLU A 56 -6.61 -8.97 -1.23
C GLU A 56 -6.15 -10.11 -0.31
N GLY A 57 -5.47 -11.14 -0.85
CA GLY A 57 -4.91 -12.22 -0.04
C GLY A 57 -3.79 -11.76 0.91
N LEU A 58 -2.95 -10.84 0.44
CA LEU A 58 -1.92 -10.22 1.27
C LEU A 58 -2.55 -9.35 2.38
N VAL A 59 -3.57 -8.57 2.05
CA VAL A 59 -4.31 -7.72 3.00
C VAL A 59 -5.03 -8.57 4.04
N ALA A 60 -5.69 -9.67 3.65
CA ALA A 60 -6.33 -10.60 4.60
C ALA A 60 -5.31 -11.27 5.54
N SER A 61 -4.11 -11.58 5.02
CA SER A 61 -3.01 -12.10 5.84
C SER A 61 -2.48 -11.05 6.82
N LEU A 62 -2.34 -9.79 6.38
CA LEU A 62 -1.94 -8.67 7.23
C LEU A 62 -3.00 -8.32 8.27
N GLN A 63 -4.28 -8.37 7.92
CA GLN A 63 -5.40 -8.24 8.85
C GLN A 63 -5.29 -9.28 9.97
N SER A 64 -5.16 -10.55 9.61
CA SER A 64 -5.08 -11.64 10.59
C SER A 64 -3.83 -11.52 11.48
N LEU A 65 -2.69 -11.13 10.90
CA LEU A 65 -1.44 -10.97 11.62
C LEU A 65 -1.46 -9.80 12.61
N LEU A 66 -2.06 -8.68 12.22
CA LEU A 66 -2.04 -7.43 12.98
C LEU A 66 -3.28 -7.21 13.85
N ALA A 67 -4.36 -7.97 13.63
CA ALA A 67 -5.58 -7.85 14.41
C ALA A 67 -5.36 -7.90 15.93
N PRO A 68 -4.53 -8.81 16.49
CA PRO A 68 -4.27 -8.82 17.94
C PRO A 68 -3.59 -7.53 18.42
N ASP A 69 -2.60 -7.03 17.67
CA ASP A 69 -1.88 -5.81 18.05
C ASP A 69 -2.76 -4.57 17.97
N MET A 70 -3.63 -4.51 16.96
CA MET A 70 -4.63 -3.45 16.80
C MET A 70 -5.70 -3.52 17.90
N ALA A 71 -6.10 -4.73 18.31
CA ALA A 71 -7.09 -4.96 19.34
C ALA A 71 -6.55 -4.67 20.75
N GLU A 72 -5.28 -4.96 21.03
CA GLU A 72 -4.68 -4.76 22.34
C GLU A 72 -4.09 -3.37 22.55
N ALA A 73 -3.80 -2.63 21.48
CA ALA A 73 -3.24 -1.29 21.60
C ALA A 73 -4.13 -0.37 22.43
N ARG A 74 -3.53 0.37 23.36
CA ARG A 74 -4.23 1.32 24.26
C ARG A 74 -3.98 2.78 23.93
N SER A 75 -2.98 3.08 23.11
CA SER A 75 -2.61 4.44 22.69
C SER A 75 -1.85 4.42 21.37
N TRP A 76 -1.66 5.58 20.74
CA TRP A 76 -0.86 5.69 19.52
C TRP A 76 0.59 5.21 19.69
N PRO A 77 1.32 5.57 20.76
CA PRO A 77 2.68 5.07 20.97
C PRO A 77 2.73 3.56 21.20
N ASP A 78 1.74 2.99 21.90
CA ASP A 78 1.64 1.54 22.10
C ASP A 78 1.38 0.81 20.78
N LEU A 79 0.48 1.36 19.94
CA LEU A 79 0.24 0.83 18.60
C LEU A 79 1.48 0.91 17.71
N GLU A 80 2.20 2.04 17.71
CA GLU A 80 3.43 2.19 16.92
C GLU A 80 4.52 1.23 17.40
N ALA A 81 4.69 1.03 18.71
CA ALA A 81 5.65 0.08 19.26
C ALA A 81 5.33 -1.38 18.86
N ARG A 82 4.06 -1.77 18.93
CA ARG A 82 3.59 -3.11 18.52
C ARG A 82 3.78 -3.36 17.03
N LEU A 83 3.42 -2.40 16.18
CA LEU A 83 3.62 -2.49 14.73
C LEU A 83 5.11 -2.49 14.36
N SER A 84 5.92 -1.67 15.03
CA SER A 84 7.37 -1.56 14.77
C SER A 84 8.10 -2.86 15.09
N ARG A 85 7.71 -3.57 16.15
CA ARG A 85 8.22 -4.92 16.46
C ARG A 85 7.98 -5.93 15.33
N ARG A 86 6.97 -5.71 14.49
CA ARG A 86 6.65 -6.54 13.32
C ARG A 86 7.18 -5.98 12.01
N GLY A 87 7.94 -4.89 12.03
CA GLY A 87 8.50 -4.27 10.84
C GLY A 87 7.51 -3.39 10.06
N TYR A 88 6.44 -2.93 10.72
CA TYR A 88 5.43 -2.06 10.12
C TYR A 88 5.33 -0.72 10.85
N ARG A 89 4.82 0.29 10.16
CA ARG A 89 4.36 1.54 10.77
C ARG A 89 3.01 1.94 10.20
N LEU A 90 2.21 2.60 11.02
CA LEU A 90 1.02 3.30 10.56
C LEU A 90 1.38 4.76 10.30
N SER A 91 0.90 5.33 9.20
CA SER A 91 1.11 6.75 8.90
C SER A 91 -0.12 7.37 8.24
N ALA A 92 -0.18 8.70 8.29
CA ALA A 92 -1.24 9.50 7.71
C ALA A 92 -1.20 9.38 6.19
N ALA A 93 -2.36 9.13 5.58
CA ALA A 93 -2.47 9.03 4.13
C ALA A 93 -3.81 9.63 3.67
N GLY A 94 -3.79 10.91 3.31
CA GLY A 94 -5.00 11.67 3.00
C GLY A 94 -5.86 11.90 4.25
N GLY A 95 -7.17 11.64 4.16
CA GLY A 95 -8.12 11.79 5.28
C GLY A 95 -8.17 10.60 6.25
N GLY A 96 -7.14 9.75 6.29
CA GLY A 96 -7.12 8.56 7.14
C GLY A 96 -5.70 8.02 7.33
N CYS A 97 -5.60 6.73 7.63
CA CYS A 97 -4.32 6.06 7.86
C CYS A 97 -4.03 5.00 6.79
N ALA A 98 -2.76 4.69 6.60
CA ALA A 98 -2.27 3.57 5.79
C ALA A 98 -1.11 2.87 6.50
N LEU A 99 -0.97 1.57 6.21
CA LEU A 99 0.12 0.75 6.72
C LEU A 99 1.30 0.81 5.75
N PHE A 100 2.48 0.96 6.31
CA PHE A 100 3.75 0.99 5.62
C PHE A 100 4.69 -0.04 6.26
N THR A 101 5.63 -0.51 5.48
CA THR A 101 6.84 -1.16 6.00
C THR A 101 7.74 -0.13 6.67
N THR A 102 8.66 -0.56 7.54
CA THR A 102 9.70 0.32 8.11
C THR A 102 10.59 0.98 7.05
N THR A 103 10.71 0.37 5.87
CA THR A 103 11.44 0.93 4.71
C THR A 103 10.63 1.95 3.90
N GLY A 104 9.40 2.26 4.29
CA GLY A 104 8.58 3.31 3.69
C GLY A 104 7.69 2.86 2.53
N ARG A 105 7.70 1.57 2.16
CA ARG A 105 6.77 1.03 1.16
C ARG A 105 5.36 0.95 1.74
N ARG A 106 4.38 1.60 1.10
CA ARG A 106 2.95 1.50 1.42
C ARG A 106 2.42 0.11 1.08
N LEU A 107 1.70 -0.50 2.02
CA LEU A 107 1.10 -1.83 1.85
C LEU A 107 -0.40 -1.72 1.55
N CYS A 108 -1.17 -1.10 2.45
CA CYS A 108 -2.63 -0.99 2.30
C CYS A 108 -3.18 0.19 3.09
N LYS A 109 -4.45 0.55 2.86
CA LYS A 109 -5.17 1.55 3.65
C LYS A 109 -5.56 0.94 5.01
N GLY A 110 -5.70 1.78 6.04
CA GLY A 110 -6.17 1.34 7.36
C GLY A 110 -7.59 0.75 7.31
N SER A 111 -8.47 1.31 6.48
CA SER A 111 -9.82 0.76 6.25
C SER A 111 -9.79 -0.67 5.68
N GLU A 112 -8.73 -1.02 4.96
CA GLU A 112 -8.52 -2.37 4.44
C GLU A 112 -7.92 -3.31 5.49
N LEU A 113 -7.52 -2.81 6.67
CA LEU A 113 -7.07 -3.63 7.81
C LEU A 113 -8.19 -3.92 8.82
N GLY A 114 -9.42 -3.47 8.54
CA GLY A 114 -10.55 -3.62 9.45
C GLY A 114 -10.63 -2.52 10.53
N PHE A 115 -9.75 -1.51 10.47
CA PHE A 115 -9.74 -0.40 11.43
C PHE A 115 -9.70 0.94 10.71
N THR A 116 -10.76 1.73 10.87
CA THR A 116 -10.79 3.10 10.38
C THR A 116 -10.00 4.02 11.31
N TYR A 117 -9.39 5.06 10.74
CA TYR A 117 -8.72 6.11 11.51
C TYR A 117 -9.62 6.71 12.61
N ARG A 118 -10.91 6.91 12.31
CA ARG A 118 -11.90 7.44 13.27
C ARG A 118 -12.12 6.50 14.46
N GLN A 119 -12.15 5.18 14.25
CA GLN A 119 -12.28 4.22 15.36
C GLN A 119 -11.07 4.28 16.30
N LEU A 120 -9.86 4.40 15.76
CA LEU A 120 -8.65 4.52 16.57
C LEU A 120 -8.60 5.86 17.32
N VAL A 121 -9.02 6.96 16.69
CA VAL A 121 -9.09 8.27 17.35
C VAL A 121 -10.09 8.27 18.50
N ARG A 122 -11.30 7.71 18.29
CA ARG A 122 -12.29 7.56 19.37
C ARG A 122 -11.78 6.70 20.52
N ARG A 123 -11.06 5.63 20.21
CA ARG A 123 -10.51 4.71 21.22
C ARG A 123 -9.35 5.31 22.00
N PHE A 124 -8.42 5.99 21.33
CA PHE A 124 -7.23 6.56 21.94
C PHE A 124 -7.44 7.99 22.46
N GLY A 125 -8.61 8.58 22.21
CA GLY A 125 -8.98 9.92 22.68
C GLY A 125 -8.14 11.05 22.08
N ALA A 126 -7.35 10.78 21.05
CA ALA A 126 -6.41 11.74 20.47
C ALA A 126 -6.19 11.46 18.98
N ALA A 127 -5.82 12.49 18.23
CA ALA A 127 -5.32 12.32 16.85
C ALA A 127 -3.94 11.67 16.83
N MET A 128 -3.61 11.02 15.72
CA MET A 128 -2.30 10.40 15.55
C MET A 128 -1.19 11.48 15.49
N PRO A 129 -0.06 11.28 16.19
CA PRO A 129 1.09 12.19 16.12
C PRO A 129 1.57 12.37 14.67
N GLY A 130 1.78 13.62 14.24
CA GLY A 130 2.29 13.94 12.90
C GLY A 130 1.29 13.88 11.75
N HIS A 131 -0.02 13.81 12.02
CA HIS A 131 -1.04 13.92 10.96
C HIS A 131 -1.09 15.37 10.42
N PRO A 132 -1.08 15.59 9.07
CA PRO A 132 -1.00 16.92 8.47
C PRO A 132 -2.24 17.80 8.74
N HIS A 133 -3.33 17.18 9.18
CA HIS A 133 -4.44 17.84 9.86
C HIS A 133 -4.47 17.22 11.25
N GLY A 134 -4.18 17.98 12.31
CA GLY A 134 -4.28 17.49 13.69
C GLY A 134 -5.69 16.96 14.00
N ALA A 135 -6.08 16.85 15.27
CA ALA A 135 -7.45 16.49 15.66
C ALA A 135 -8.57 17.44 15.12
N VAL A 136 -8.24 18.37 14.24
CA VAL A 136 -9.11 19.29 13.53
C VAL A 136 -10.05 18.50 12.63
N GLY A 137 -11.25 18.24 13.14
CA GLY A 137 -12.36 17.59 12.43
C GLY A 137 -12.80 16.22 12.97
N LEU A 138 -12.27 15.76 14.11
CA LEU A 138 -12.66 14.49 14.73
C LEU A 138 -13.26 14.60 16.13
N THR A 139 -13.27 15.80 16.72
CA THR A 139 -14.19 16.18 17.81
C THR A 139 -15.50 16.63 17.17
N ASP A 140 -16.61 16.03 17.60
CA ASP A 140 -17.95 16.19 17.03
C ASP A 140 -18.37 17.67 16.85
N PRO A 141 -19.17 18.00 15.82
CA PRO A 141 -20.05 19.16 15.89
C PRO A 141 -21.29 18.77 16.72
N GLU A 142 -21.14 18.65 18.04
CA GLU A 142 -22.32 18.86 18.90
C GLU A 142 -22.54 20.37 19.00
N GLY A 143 -23.41 20.86 18.12
CA GLY A 143 -23.84 22.25 18.10
C GLY A 143 -24.39 22.74 16.77
N ASP A 144 -25.37 22.05 16.18
CA ASP A 144 -26.34 22.73 15.30
C ASP A 144 -27.73 22.07 15.46
N PRO A 145 -28.73 22.76 16.02
CA PRO A 145 -30.10 22.26 16.14
C PRO A 145 -30.86 22.46 14.81
N LEU A 146 -31.87 21.62 14.57
CA LEU A 146 -32.87 21.68 13.48
C LEU A 146 -32.64 20.71 12.29
N LEU A 147 -33.03 19.47 12.52
CA LEU A 147 -34.07 18.79 11.72
C LEU A 147 -35.21 18.55 12.73
N ASP A 148 -36.44 19.07 12.66
CA ASP A 148 -37.36 19.39 11.54
C ASP A 148 -36.84 20.16 10.32
#